data_AF-A0A944TJ94-F1
#
_entry.id   AF-A0A944TJ94-F1
#
_cell.length_a   1.000
_cell.length_b   1.000
_cell.length_c   1.000
_cell.angle_alpha   90.00
_cell.angle_beta   90.00
_cell.angle_gamma   90.00
#
_symmetry.space_group_name_H-M   'P 1'
#
loop_
_entity.id
_entity.type
_entity.pdbx_description
1 polymer ?
#
loop_
_entity_poly.entity_id
_entity_poly.type
_entity_poly.pdbx_seq_one_letter_code
_entity_poly.pdbx_strand_id
1 'polypeptide(L)' 'MNLVGRWHATGDGWAVIITETDNASLITEWALKWSDLCEISTVPALDDEGMGPVAHGWVQTLT' A
#
# COMPACT_ATOMS: atom_id res chain seq x y z
N MET A 1 -5.00 3.95 -11.81
CA MET A 1 -5.30 3.61 -10.41
C MET A 1 -6.77 3.31 -10.28
N ASN A 2 -7.08 2.04 -9.97
CA ASN A 2 -8.43 1.52 -9.81
C ASN A 2 -8.66 1.20 -8.33
N LEU A 3 -9.83 1.55 -7.79
CA LEU A 3 -10.20 1.22 -6.42
C LEU A 3 -10.75 -0.21 -6.38
N VAL A 4 -10.10 -1.09 -5.60
CA VAL A 4 -10.58 -2.46 -5.34
C VAL A 4 -11.60 -2.43 -4.21
N GLY A 5 -11.32 -1.66 -3.16
CA GLY A 5 -12.26 -1.45 -2.06
C GLY A 5 -11.73 -0.52 -0.97
N ARG A 6 -12.65 -0.05 -0.13
CA ARG A 6 -12.36 0.79 1.04
C ARG A 6 -13.26 0.39 2.21
N TRP A 7 -12.68 0.33 3.39
CA TRP A 7 -13.38 -0.02 4.62
C TRP A 7 -12.93 0.89 5.75
N HIS A 8 -13.90 1.37 6.52
CA HIS A 8 -13.67 2.22 7.69
C HIS A 8 -13.82 1.38 8.95
N ALA A 9 -12.88 1.51 9.88
CA ALA A 9 -13.06 0.96 11.22
C ALA A 9 -14.01 1.88 11.99
N THR A 10 -15.31 1.62 11.92
CA THR A 10 -16.33 2.51 12.49
C THR A 10 -16.22 2.55 14.01
N GLY A 11 -15.95 3.74 14.56
CA GLY A 11 -15.65 3.94 15.99
C GLY A 11 -14.16 4.14 16.27
N ASP A 12 -13.30 3.78 15.31
CA ASP A 12 -11.86 4.01 15.35
C ASP A 12 -11.44 5.06 14.29
N GLY A 13 -10.27 5.66 14.49
CA GLY A 13 -9.74 6.73 13.63
C GLY A 13 -8.99 6.25 12.37
N TRP A 14 -9.17 5.00 11.92
CA TRP A 14 -8.41 4.44 10.81
C TRP A 14 -9.30 3.77 9.75
N ALA A 15 -8.73 3.58 8.56
CA ALA A 15 -9.37 2.94 7.44
C ALA A 15 -8.34 2.15 6.61
N VAL A 16 -8.82 1.22 5.80
CA VAL A 16 -8.01 0.50 4.81
C VAL A 16 -8.58 0.71 3.43
N ILE A 17 -7.70 0.91 2.46
CA ILE A 17 -8.01 1.13 1.07
C ILE A 17 -7.09 0.22 0.25
N ILE A 18 -7.67 -0.54 -0.67
CA ILE A 18 -6.93 -1.38 -1.61
C ILE A 18 -7.15 -0.83 -3.01
N THR A 19 -6.05 -0.59 -3.72
CA THR A 19 -6.06 -0.02 -5.07
C THR A 19 -5.05 -0.74 -5.94
N GLU A 20 -5.37 -0.86 -7.22
CA GLU A 20 -4.53 -1.53 -8.22
C GLU A 20 -4.09 -0.51 -9.28
N THR A 21 -2.81 -0.56 -9.66
CA THR A 21 -2.23 0.31 -10.67
C THR A 21 -0.87 -0.20 -11.12
N ASP A 22 -0.55 -0.05 -12.40
CA ASP A 22 0.79 -0.31 -12.95
C ASP A 22 1.74 0.88 -12.75
N ASN A 23 1.23 2.00 -12.22
CA ASN A 23 1.99 3.20 -11.94
C ASN A 23 1.89 3.59 -10.46
N ALA A 24 2.95 3.30 -9.70
CA ALA A 24 3.03 3.57 -8.26
C ALA A 24 2.95 5.07 -7.93
N SER A 25 3.37 5.96 -8.83
CA SER A 25 3.30 7.42 -8.59
C SER A 25 1.88 7.92 -8.40
N LEU A 26 0.88 7.26 -9.03
CA LEU A 26 -0.53 7.61 -8.85
C LEU A 26 -1.02 7.32 -7.42
N ILE A 27 -0.46 6.30 -6.74
CA ILE A 27 -0.81 5.99 -5.34
C ILE A 27 -0.29 7.10 -4.45
N THR A 28 0.98 7.50 -4.62
CA THR A 28 1.59 8.59 -3.85
C THR A 28 0.87 9.91 -4.09
N GLU A 29 0.57 10.25 -5.36
CA GLU A 29 -0.18 11.47 -5.69
C GLU A 29 -1.55 11.46 -5.00
N TRP A 30 -2.25 10.32 -4.99
CA TRP A 30 -3.53 10.19 -4.30
C TRP A 30 -3.38 10.34 -2.79
N ALA A 31 -2.40 9.68 -2.16
CA ALA A 31 -2.17 9.78 -0.72
C ALA A 31 -1.83 11.22 -0.28
N LEU A 32 -1.00 11.93 -1.05
CA LEU A 32 -0.62 13.32 -0.76
C LEU A 32 -1.80 14.29 -0.82
N LYS A 33 -2.87 13.99 -1.58
CA LYS A 33 -4.08 14.83 -1.59
C LYS A 33 -4.80 14.90 -0.25
N TRP A 34 -4.50 13.98 0.67
CA TRP A 34 -5.11 13.88 1.98
C TRP A 34 -4.13 14.15 3.13
N SER A 35 -2.90 14.56 2.82
CA SER A 35 -1.83 14.68 3.82
C SER A 35 -2.08 15.75 4.90
N ASP A 36 -2.98 16.70 4.62
CA ASP A 36 -3.43 17.71 5.57
C ASP A 36 -4.50 17.18 6.56
N LEU A 37 -5.17 16.07 6.21
CA LEU A 37 -6.26 15.48 6.98
C LEU A 37 -5.83 14.21 7.72
N CYS A 38 -4.98 13.38 7.11
CA CYS A 38 -4.53 12.14 7.73
C CYS A 38 -3.16 11.67 7.22
N GLU A 39 -2.55 10.79 8.01
CA GLU A 39 -1.38 10.04 7.60
C GLU A 39 -1.81 8.77 6.86
N ILE A 40 -1.25 8.55 5.67
CA ILE A 40 -1.52 7.38 4.84
C ILE A 40 -0.22 6.62 4.64
N SER A 41 -0.13 5.43 5.23
CA SER A 41 0.95 4.48 4.97
C SER A 41 0.58 3.60 3.77
N THR A 42 1.47 3.55 2.77
CA THR A 42 1.28 2.74 1.56
C THR A 42 2.27 1.58 1.57
N VAL A 43 1.77 0.36 1.39
CA VAL A 43 2.59 -0.84 1.23
C VAL A 43 2.18 -1.58 -0.05
N PRO A 44 3.12 -2.15 -0.82
CA PRO A 44 2.78 -3.01 -1.93
C PRO A 44 2.13 -4.28 -1.41
N ALA A 45 1.06 -4.72 -2.07
CA ALA A 45 0.46 -6.03 -1.87
C ALA A 45 0.98 -6.96 -2.97
N LEU A 46 1.72 -8.00 -2.59
CA LEU A 46 2.25 -9.03 -3.48
C LEU A 46 1.59 -10.36 -3.15
N ASP A 47 1.39 -11.19 -4.16
CA ASP A 47 1.04 -12.60 -3.98
C ASP A 47 2.27 -13.44 -3.62
N ASP A 48 2.07 -14.73 -3.36
CA ASP A 48 3.15 -15.64 -2.96
C ASP A 48 4.25 -15.74 -4.03
N GLU A 49 3.87 -15.69 -5.31
CA GLU A 49 4.81 -15.74 -6.44
C GLU A 49 5.69 -14.48 -6.49
N GLY A 50 5.09 -13.30 -6.31
CA GLY A 50 5.82 -12.03 -6.26
C GLY A 50 6.63 -11.82 -4.97
N MET A 51 6.16 -12.31 -3.83
CA MET A 51 6.83 -12.13 -2.54
C MET A 51 8.10 -12.99 -2.41
N GLY A 52 8.12 -14.20 -2.95
CA GLY A 52 9.24 -15.14 -2.80
C GLY A 52 10.62 -14.55 -3.19
N PRO A 53 10.79 -14.01 -4.41
CA PRO A 53 12.05 -13.39 -4.84
C PRO A 53 12.46 -12.18 -3.99
N VAL A 54 11.49 -11.34 -3.59
CA VAL A 54 11.74 -10.16 -2.75
C VAL A 54 12.26 -10.56 -1.38
N ALA A 55 11.63 -11.56 -0.75
CA ALA A 55 12.04 -12.07 0.56
C ALA A 55 13.45 -12.66 0.51
N HIS A 56 13.75 -13.46 -0.53
CA HIS A 56 15.08 -14.04 -0.71
C HIS A 56 16.17 -12.97 -0.85
N GLY A 57 15.93 -11.94 -1.68
CA GLY A 57 16.87 -10.83 -1.84
C GLY A 57 17.11 -10.05 -0.55
N TRP A 58 16.05 -9.82 0.25
CA TRP A 58 16.18 -9.14 1.54
C TRP A 58 17.05 -9.91 2.54
N VAL A 59 16.85 -11.23 2.66
CA VAL A 59 17.65 -12.07 3.58
C VAL A 59 19.15 -11.98 3.27
N GLN A 60 19.53 -11.88 1.99
CA GLN A 60 20.94 -11.76 1.58
C GLN A 60 21.60 -10.44 1.99
N THR A 61 20.82 -9.39 2.31
CA THR A 61 21.36 -8.11 2.79
C THR A 61 21.72 -8.13 4.28
N LEU A 62 21.34 -9.18 5.01
CA LEU A 62 21.56 -9.33 6.45
C LEU A 62 22.89 -9.99 6.80
N THR A 63 23.69 -10.37 5.80
CA THR A 63 25.00 -11.05 5.93
C THR A 63 26.12 -10.17 5.41
#